data_AF-A0A845L760-F1
#
_entry.id   AF-A0A845L760-F1
#
_cell.length_a   1.000
_cell.length_b   1.000
_cell.length_c   1.000
_cell.angle_alpha   90.00
_cell.angle_beta   90.00
_cell.angle_gamma   90.00
#
_symmetry.space_group_name_H-M   'P 1'
#
loop_
_entity.id
_entity.type
_entity.pdbx_description
1 polymer ?
#
loop_
_entity_poly.entity_id
_entity_poly.type
_entity_poly.pdbx_seq_one_letter_code
_entity_poly.pdbx_strand_id
1 'polypeptide(L)'
;MERLVAGERYDQKNLIISTRLGKMISQRNLSTVFHRLLDKARVPKTNLHSLRHTYATRLLELGVHPKTVQELLGHGSIRITLYL
;
A
#
# COMPACT_ATOMS: atom_id res chain seq x y z
N MET A 1 -9.30 18.64 -5.73
CA MET A 1 -8.81 19.49 -4.63
C MET A 1 -7.34 19.89 -4.82
N GLU A 2 -6.37 18.98 -4.97
CA GLU A 2 -4.95 19.38 -5.04
C GLU A 2 -4.51 20.03 -6.37
N ARG A 3 -5.16 19.69 -7.49
CA ARG A 3 -4.87 20.27 -8.82
C ARG A 3 -5.07 21.80 -8.89
N LEU A 4 -5.97 22.35 -8.08
CA LEU A 4 -6.26 23.79 -8.05
C LEU A 4 -5.21 24.58 -7.27
N VAL A 5 -4.43 23.93 -6.41
CA VAL A 5 -3.47 24.58 -5.49
C VAL A 5 -2.06 24.66 -6.09
N ALA A 6 -1.67 23.73 -6.95
CA ALA A 6 -0.30 23.62 -7.46
C ALA A 6 -0.01 24.43 -8.74
N GLY A 7 -1.03 24.99 -9.40
CA GLY A 7 -0.88 25.84 -10.59
C GLY A 7 -0.08 25.17 -11.72
N GLU A 8 0.81 25.93 -12.37
CA GLU A 8 1.66 25.46 -13.49
C GLU A 8 2.66 24.35 -13.10
N ARG A 9 2.90 24.12 -11.80
CA ARG A 9 3.85 23.10 -11.32
C ARG A 9 3.22 21.72 -11.16
N TYR A 10 1.92 21.57 -11.44
CA TYR A 10 1.21 20.29 -11.34
C TYR A 10 1.47 19.42 -12.57
N ASP A 11 2.11 18.28 -12.36
CA ASP A 11 2.38 17.29 -13.40
C ASP A 11 1.07 16.54 -13.74
N GLN A 12 0.53 16.73 -14.96
CA GLN A 12 -0.76 16.20 -15.39
C GLN A 12 -0.72 14.71 -15.77
N LYS A 13 0.04 13.89 -15.05
CA LYS A 13 0.23 12.45 -15.34
C LYS A 13 -0.98 11.56 -15.03
N ASN A 14 -2.16 12.13 -14.84
CA ASN A 14 -3.41 11.44 -14.48
C ASN A 14 -3.22 10.36 -13.39
N LEU A 15 -2.34 10.64 -12.42
CA LEU A 15 -2.04 9.73 -11.32
C LEU A 15 -3.19 9.75 -10.32
N ILE A 16 -3.68 8.57 -9.94
CA ILE A 16 -4.71 8.43 -8.91
C ILE A 16 -4.13 8.78 -7.53
N ILE A 17 -2.87 8.41 -7.29
CA ILE A 17 -2.13 8.71 -6.08
C ILE A 17 -0.87 9.49 -6.46
N SER A 18 -0.81 10.74 -6.04
CA SER A 18 0.32 11.64 -6.33
C SER A 18 0.72 12.44 -5.11
N THR A 19 1.91 13.03 -5.20
CA THR A 19 2.25 14.18 -4.34
C THR A 19 1.33 15.37 -4.66
N ARG A 20 1.35 16.39 -3.79
CA ARG A 20 0.60 17.64 -4.00
C ARG A 20 0.89 18.34 -5.33
N LEU A 21 2.05 18.04 -5.94
CA LEU A 21 2.49 18.59 -7.23
C LEU A 21 2.16 17.67 -8.42
N GLY A 22 1.34 16.63 -8.24
CA GLY A 22 0.99 15.70 -9.33
C GLY A 22 2.11 14.71 -9.69
N LYS A 23 3.25 14.74 -8.99
CA LYS A 23 4.37 13.83 -9.23
C LYS A 23 4.17 12.48 -8.55
N MET A 24 4.83 11.46 -9.08
CA MET A 24 4.92 10.12 -8.46
C MET A 24 5.45 10.22 -7.03
N ILE A 25 4.84 9.45 -6.12
CA ILE A 25 5.33 9.33 -4.75
C ILE A 25 6.56 8.42 -4.76
N SER A 26 7.67 8.88 -4.20
CA SER A 26 8.85 8.04 -4.02
C SER A 26 8.63 7.00 -2.93
N GLN A 27 9.26 5.83 -3.04
CA GLN A 27 9.18 4.78 -2.03
C GLN A 27 9.57 5.29 -0.63
N ARG A 28 10.63 6.10 -0.55
CA ARG A 28 11.07 6.73 0.71
C ARG A 28 9.97 7.58 1.33
N ASN A 29 9.33 8.46 0.55
CA ASN A 29 8.27 9.31 1.06
C ASN A 29 7.09 8.48 1.57
N LEU A 30 6.74 7.42 0.84
CA LEU A 30 5.66 6.52 1.24
C LEU A 30 6.00 5.80 2.56
N SER A 31 7.22 5.26 2.70
CA SER A 31 7.68 4.63 3.95
C SER A 31 7.73 5.62 5.12
N THR A 32 8.17 6.86 4.91
CA THR A 32 8.19 7.88 5.97
C THR A 32 6.77 8.21 6.44
N VAL A 33 5.84 8.41 5.52
CA VAL A 33 4.43 8.65 5.88
C VAL A 33 3.85 7.44 6.61
N PHE A 34 4.15 6.22 6.12
CA PHE A 34 3.69 4.98 6.74
C PHE A 34 4.15 4.84 8.19
N HIS A 35 5.44 5.05 8.48
CA HIS A 35 5.94 4.96 9.86
C HIS A 35 5.28 5.99 10.79
N ARG A 36 5.02 7.22 10.31
CA ARG A 36 4.27 8.21 11.11
C ARG A 36 2.85 7.74 11.42
N LEU A 37 2.21 7.03 10.50
CA LEU A 37 0.88 6.46 10.71
C LEU A 37 0.93 5.32 11.73
N LEU A 38 1.95 4.46 11.69
CA LEU A 38 2.16 3.41 12.70
C LEU A 38 2.34 4.00 14.10
N ASP A 39 3.19 5.03 14.22
CA ASP A 39 3.43 5.73 15.49
C ASP A 39 2.13 6.34 16.03
N LYS A 40 1.32 6.98 15.16
CA LYS A 40 0.02 7.54 15.52
C LYS A 40 -1.00 6.47 15.94
N ALA A 41 -0.98 5.31 15.28
CA ALA A 41 -1.83 4.17 15.60
C ALA A 41 -1.33 3.35 16.80
N ARG A 42 -0.15 3.67 17.34
CA ARG A 42 0.51 2.95 18.45
C ARG A 42 0.72 1.47 18.17
N VAL A 43 1.04 1.13 16.91
CA VAL A 43 1.37 -0.23 16.50
C VAL A 43 2.88 -0.39 16.33
N PRO A 44 3.43 -1.61 16.50
CA PRO A 44 4.84 -1.86 16.26
C PRO A 44 5.29 -1.41 14.87
N LYS A 45 6.53 -0.92 14.78
CA LYS A 45 7.11 -0.52 13.49
C LYS A 45 7.19 -1.72 12.58
N THR A 46 6.69 -1.54 11.37
CA THR A 46 6.69 -2.54 10.31
C THR A 46 6.78 -1.86 8.96
N ASN A 47 6.87 -2.64 7.89
CA ASN A 47 6.96 -2.13 6.53
C ASN A 47 5.61 -2.27 5.78
N LEU A 48 5.50 -1.61 4.62
CA LEU A 48 4.26 -1.58 3.84
C LEU A 48 3.80 -2.97 3.35
N HIS A 49 4.71 -3.92 3.13
CA HIS A 49 4.34 -5.28 2.73
C HIS A 49 3.58 -6.00 3.84
N SER A 50 3.79 -5.64 5.10
CA SER A 50 3.04 -6.25 6.21
C SER A 50 1.54 -6.00 6.12
N LEU A 51 1.09 -4.89 5.53
CA LEU A 51 -0.34 -4.70 5.25
C LEU A 51 -0.89 -5.78 4.32
N ARG A 52 -0.09 -6.18 3.33
CA ARG A 52 -0.44 -7.22 2.36
C ARG A 52 -0.45 -8.60 3.01
N HIS A 53 0.50 -8.87 3.92
CA HIS A 53 0.47 -10.08 4.74
C HIS A 53 -0.78 -10.10 5.64
N THR A 54 -1.07 -9.01 6.36
CA THR A 54 -2.28 -8.91 7.17
C THR A 54 -3.54 -9.15 6.34
N TYR A 55 -3.65 -8.58 5.14
CA TYR A 55 -4.78 -8.84 4.24
C TYR A 55 -4.91 -10.33 3.90
N ALA A 56 -3.81 -11.00 3.54
CA ALA A 56 -3.80 -12.43 3.24
C ALA A 56 -4.22 -13.28 4.46
N THR A 57 -3.62 -13.01 5.64
CA THR A 57 -3.92 -13.69 6.89
C THR A 57 -5.40 -13.55 7.25
N ARG A 58 -5.96 -12.34 7.16
CA ARG A 58 -7.39 -12.10 7.46
C ARG A 58 -8.32 -12.85 6.52
N LEU A 59 -7.98 -12.97 5.24
CA LEU A 59 -8.78 -13.76 4.29
C LEU A 59 -8.73 -15.25 4.62
N LEU A 60 -7.55 -15.77 4.95
CA LEU A 60 -7.39 -17.18 5.33
C LEU A 60 -8.12 -17.49 6.65
N GLU A 61 -8.07 -16.59 7.65
CA GLU A 61 -8.82 -16.70 8.91
C GLU A 61 -10.34 -16.73 8.67
N LEU A 62 -10.83 -16.07 7.62
CA LEU A 62 -12.24 -16.09 7.21
C LEU A 62 -12.61 -17.32 6.37
N GLY A 63 -11.69 -18.27 6.18
CA GLY A 63 -11.92 -19.49 5.41
C GLY A 63 -11.92 -19.29 3.90
N VAL A 64 -11.44 -18.14 3.40
CA VAL A 64 -11.30 -17.92 1.96
C VAL A 64 -10.28 -18.90 1.40
N HIS A 65 -10.65 -19.58 0.31
CA HIS A 65 -9.81 -20.60 -0.29
C HIS A 65 -8.45 -20.00 -0.73
N PRO A 66 -7.30 -20.64 -0.42
CA PRO A 66 -5.98 -20.08 -0.69
C PRO A 66 -5.75 -19.66 -2.15
N LYS A 67 -6.35 -20.37 -3.11
CA LYS A 67 -6.30 -20.02 -4.54
C LYS A 67 -6.92 -18.64 -4.82
N THR A 68 -8.06 -18.37 -4.19
CA THR A 68 -8.75 -17.07 -4.30
C THR A 68 -7.94 -15.97 -3.64
N VAL A 69 -7.33 -16.23 -2.47
CA VAL A 69 -6.44 -15.26 -1.80
C VAL A 69 -5.24 -14.92 -2.70
N GLN A 70 -4.64 -15.92 -3.35
CA GLN A 70 -3.53 -15.71 -4.28
C GLN A 70 -3.93 -14.84 -5.48
N GLU A 71 -5.10 -15.08 -6.06
CA GLU A 71 -5.64 -14.31 -7.18
C GLU A 71 -5.90 -12.85 -6.80
N LEU A 72 -6.51 -12.62 -5.63
CA LEU A 72 -6.75 -11.26 -5.10
C LEU A 72 -5.47 -10.49 -4.81
N LEU A 73 -4.41 -11.18 -4.38
CA LEU A 73 -3.10 -10.58 -4.25
C LEU A 73 -2.49 -10.30 -5.64
N GLY A 74 -2.78 -11.08 -6.67
CA GLY A 74 -2.09 -10.96 -7.95
C GLY A 74 -0.63 -11.45 -7.86
N HIS A 75 -0.36 -12.42 -6.99
CA HIS A 75 0.94 -13.08 -6.93
C HIS A 75 1.03 -14.13 -8.05
N GLY A 76 2.01 -13.97 -8.95
CA GLY A 76 2.38 -14.98 -9.93
C GLY A 76 2.92 -16.29 -9.32
N SER A 77 3.20 -16.32 -8.00
CA SER A 77 3.71 -17.49 -7.29
C SER A 77 3.08 -17.64 -5.89
N ILE A 78 2.62 -18.85 -5.57
CA ILE A 78 2.02 -19.26 -4.28
C ILE A 78 2.97 -19.11 -3.09
N ARG A 79 4.29 -19.01 -3.33
CA ARG A 79 5.32 -19.11 -2.29
C ARG A 79 5.30 -17.99 -1.23
N ILE A 80 4.66 -16.84 -1.48
CA ILE A 80 4.57 -15.76 -0.48
C ILE A 80 3.40 -16.00 0.51
N THR A 81 2.46 -16.90 0.20
CA THR A 81 1.28 -17.16 1.05
C THR A 81 1.59 -18.09 2.23
N LEU A 82 2.72 -18.81 2.21
CA LEU A 82 3.05 -19.86 3.20
C LEU A 82 4.12 -19.48 4.23
N TYR A 83 4.79 -18.33 4.08
CA TYR A 83 5.63 -17.77 5.13
C TYR A 83 4.86 -16.63 5.79
N LEU A 84 3.92 -17.03 6.66
CA LEU A 84 3.41 -16.21 7.75
C LEU A 84 4.56 -15.91 8.73
#